data_AF-A0A7X5LIF8-F1
#
_entry.id   AF-A0A7X5LIF8-F1
#
_cell.length_a   1.000
_cell.length_b   1.000
_cell.length_c   1.000
_cell.angle_alpha   90.00
_cell.angle_beta   90.00
_cell.angle_gamma   90.00
#
_symmetry.space_group_name_H-M   'P 1'
#
loop_
_entity.id
_entity.type
_entity.pdbx_description
1 polymer ?
#
loop_
_entity_poly.entity_id
_entity_poly.type
_entity_poly.pdbx_seq_one_letter_code
_entity_poly.pdbx_strand_id
1 'polypeptide(L)'
;MLKNFFKVSLAVMALSSALPSSASVILSSDFTGTSGDPANVTWTENDVSVTNTLDPKDLSLSSLDLFTNSTNMFAVDHNIHKQGSWFVDILVSASSLIAGIDLDVLSLDASIYNKNGVLQPAQRDLSFSLELLDGLSSIFSDTVNVFAGDNNDPGFTPTETIEFDLSGIFLDGGDDYTFRLTVSGTGGGNNAGFDNLLLTGTSNSLTPLSVSAPGTLIILIMSLSMLIFRSRK
;
A
#
# COMPACT_ATOMS: atom_id res chain seq x y z
N MET A 1 42.78 -50.32 -22.65
CA MET A 1 42.36 -49.02 -23.19
C MET A 1 41.26 -48.46 -22.32
N LEU A 2 41.36 -47.16 -21.98
CA LEU A 2 40.31 -46.26 -21.45
C LEU A 2 39.62 -46.65 -20.13
N LYS A 3 39.98 -46.03 -19.00
CA LYS A 3 39.63 -44.67 -18.51
C LYS A 3 38.39 -44.69 -17.59
N ASN A 4 38.70 -44.41 -16.32
CA ASN A 4 38.03 -43.44 -15.45
C ASN A 4 36.60 -43.73 -14.95
N PHE A 5 36.56 -44.09 -13.66
CA PHE A 5 35.78 -43.42 -12.61
C PHE A 5 34.49 -42.72 -13.07
N PHE A 6 33.37 -43.45 -13.02
CA PHE A 6 32.08 -42.80 -12.86
C PHE A 6 32.01 -42.20 -11.45
N LYS A 7 32.19 -40.86 -11.41
CA LYS A 7 31.83 -40.00 -10.28
C LYS A 7 30.43 -40.37 -9.81
N VAL A 8 30.34 -40.92 -8.61
CA VAL A 8 29.08 -40.91 -7.86
C VAL A 8 28.90 -39.47 -7.42
N SER A 9 28.10 -38.71 -8.17
CA SER A 9 27.61 -37.41 -7.71
C SER A 9 26.81 -37.67 -6.45
N LEU A 10 27.41 -37.33 -5.31
CA LEU A 10 26.69 -37.15 -4.06
C LEU A 10 25.77 -35.95 -4.29
N ALA A 11 24.51 -36.22 -4.61
CA ALA A 11 23.48 -35.19 -4.56
C ALA A 11 23.33 -34.83 -3.07
N VAL A 12 24.07 -33.82 -2.65
CA VAL A 12 23.75 -33.08 -1.43
C VAL A 12 22.38 -32.47 -1.71
N MET A 13 21.33 -33.13 -1.22
CA MET A 13 20.06 -32.45 -0.99
C MET A 13 20.32 -31.43 0.09
N ALA A 14 20.75 -30.23 -0.31
CA ALA A 14 20.54 -29.06 0.49
C ALA A 14 19.01 -28.96 0.63
N LEU A 15 18.48 -29.37 1.79
CA LEU A 15 17.24 -28.79 2.24
C LEU A 15 17.56 -27.32 2.45
N SER A 16 17.32 -26.51 1.42
CA SER A 16 17.18 -25.07 1.60
C SER A 16 15.97 -24.90 2.51
N SER A 17 16.23 -24.79 3.81
CA SER A 17 15.31 -24.11 4.72
C SER A 17 15.17 -22.71 4.15
N ALA A 18 14.10 -22.46 3.40
CA ALA A 18 13.72 -21.11 3.04
C ALA A 18 13.54 -20.38 4.37
N LEU A 19 14.44 -19.45 4.66
CA LEU A 19 14.23 -18.46 5.71
C LEU A 19 12.93 -17.73 5.32
N PRO A 20 12.01 -17.45 6.26
CA PRO A 20 11.00 -16.44 6.01
C PRO A 20 11.77 -15.12 5.83
N SER A 21 11.93 -14.68 4.58
CA SER A 21 12.41 -13.33 4.32
C SER A 21 11.20 -12.43 4.41
N SER A 22 11.03 -11.74 5.54
CA SER A 22 10.14 -10.59 5.57
C SER A 22 10.74 -9.52 4.65
N ALA A 23 9.94 -8.99 3.71
CA ALA A 23 10.38 -7.95 2.79
C ALA A 23 9.71 -6.63 3.18
N SER A 24 10.47 -5.54 3.16
CA SER A 24 9.90 -4.19 3.29
C SER A 24 8.90 -4.00 2.15
N VAL A 25 7.73 -3.49 2.53
CA VAL A 25 6.71 -2.98 1.62
C VAL A 25 6.72 -1.45 1.71
N ILE A 26 6.82 -0.78 0.57
CA ILE A 26 6.90 0.63 0.28
C ILE A 26 6.03 0.86 -0.96
N LEU A 27 4.86 1.43 -0.73
CA LEU A 27 4.01 1.92 -1.80
C LEU A 27 4.15 3.44 -1.82
N SER A 28 4.64 4.02 -2.91
CA SER A 28 4.78 5.47 -3.06
C SER A 28 4.13 6.00 -4.34
N SER A 29 3.57 7.21 -4.26
CA SER A 29 3.08 8.01 -5.38
C SER A 29 3.67 9.42 -5.34
N ASP A 30 4.35 9.81 -6.42
CA ASP A 30 4.86 11.17 -6.61
C ASP A 30 3.94 12.06 -7.48
N PHE A 31 2.76 11.53 -7.87
CA PHE A 31 1.77 12.15 -8.76
C PHE A 31 2.34 12.87 -10.01
N THR A 32 3.60 12.59 -10.41
CA THR A 32 4.30 13.36 -11.44
C THR A 32 3.62 13.21 -12.80
N GLY A 33 3.40 14.35 -13.49
CA GLY A 33 2.71 14.41 -14.77
C GLY A 33 1.19 14.31 -14.70
N THR A 34 0.57 14.24 -13.51
CA THR A 34 -0.88 14.10 -13.38
C THR A 34 -1.55 15.42 -13.00
N SER A 35 -2.66 15.72 -13.68
CA SER A 35 -3.73 16.56 -13.16
C SER A 35 -4.74 15.64 -12.47
N GLY A 36 -4.40 15.17 -11.26
CA GLY A 36 -5.24 14.35 -10.39
C GLY A 36 -5.87 13.08 -10.98
N ASP A 37 -5.43 12.57 -12.13
CA ASP A 37 -5.99 11.33 -12.71
C ASP A 37 -5.60 10.12 -11.83
N PRO A 38 -6.58 9.49 -11.15
CA PRO A 38 -6.40 8.32 -10.29
C PRO A 38 -5.66 7.16 -10.98
N ALA A 39 -5.87 7.03 -12.29
CA ALA A 39 -5.42 5.90 -13.09
C ALA A 39 -3.92 5.94 -13.40
N ASN A 40 -3.26 7.07 -13.13
CA ASN A 40 -1.84 7.27 -13.40
C ASN A 40 -0.95 7.11 -12.16
N VAL A 41 -1.54 6.74 -11.02
CA VAL A 41 -0.78 6.48 -9.79
C VAL A 41 -0.13 5.10 -9.88
N THR A 42 1.16 5.08 -10.24
CA THR A 42 1.92 3.83 -10.36
C THR A 42 2.70 3.59 -9.07
N TRP A 43 2.16 2.75 -8.19
CA TRP A 43 2.84 2.34 -6.97
C TRP A 43 3.75 1.15 -7.31
N THR A 44 5.01 1.23 -6.91
CA THR A 44 5.99 0.17 -7.23
C THR A 44 6.09 -0.77 -6.05
N GLU A 45 5.70 -2.06 -6.17
CA GLU A 45 6.35 -3.10 -5.36
C GLU A 45 6.09 -4.60 -5.62
N ASN A 46 7.00 -5.40 -5.07
CA ASN A 46 7.04 -6.86 -5.03
C ASN A 46 5.87 -7.44 -4.23
N ASP A 47 5.15 -8.40 -4.83
CA ASP A 47 4.13 -9.23 -4.19
C ASP A 47 2.94 -8.48 -3.55
N VAL A 48 2.73 -7.19 -3.83
CA VAL A 48 1.51 -6.44 -3.47
C VAL A 48 0.95 -5.82 -4.74
N SER A 49 -0.35 -6.03 -5.00
CA SER A 49 -1.02 -5.43 -6.14
C SER A 49 -1.86 -4.26 -5.63
N VAL A 50 -1.52 -3.05 -6.03
CA VAL A 50 -2.30 -1.87 -5.70
C VAL A 50 -3.08 -1.45 -6.93
N THR A 51 -4.41 -1.38 -6.81
CA THR A 51 -5.26 -0.79 -7.83
C THR A 51 -5.92 0.43 -7.24
N ASN A 52 -5.76 1.59 -7.85
CA ASN A 52 -6.39 2.78 -7.33
C ASN A 52 -7.74 3.03 -8.02
N THR A 53 -8.81 3.14 -7.23
CA THR A 53 -10.09 3.69 -7.66
C THR A 53 -10.44 4.84 -6.72
N LEU A 54 -10.00 6.05 -7.06
CA LEU A 54 -10.32 7.26 -6.31
C LEU A 54 -11.78 7.64 -6.59
N ASP A 55 -12.71 7.19 -5.74
CA ASP A 55 -14.13 7.56 -5.80
C ASP A 55 -14.47 8.62 -4.72
N PRO A 56 -15.21 9.70 -5.03
CA PRO A 56 -15.65 10.66 -4.02
C PRO A 56 -16.94 10.21 -3.29
N LYS A 57 -17.09 10.50 -1.99
CA LYS A 57 -18.44 10.63 -1.37
C LYS A 57 -19.05 11.95 -1.78
N ASP A 58 -19.69 11.93 -2.93
CA ASP A 58 -21.00 12.54 -3.02
C ASP A 58 -21.80 11.72 -4.04
N LEU A 59 -22.83 11.01 -3.58
CA LEU A 59 -23.70 10.22 -4.46
C LEU A 59 -24.45 11.11 -5.47
N SER A 60 -24.37 12.44 -5.35
CA SER A 60 -24.91 13.43 -6.28
C SER A 60 -23.89 14.00 -7.28
N LEU A 61 -22.57 13.76 -7.09
CA LEU A 61 -21.52 14.24 -7.99
C LEU A 61 -20.76 13.04 -8.55
N SER A 62 -21.01 12.73 -9.83
CA SER A 62 -20.37 11.61 -10.53
C SER A 62 -18.85 11.77 -10.75
N SER A 63 -18.28 12.91 -10.40
CA SER A 63 -16.84 13.17 -10.31
C SER A 63 -16.63 14.51 -9.62
N LEU A 64 -15.69 14.61 -8.68
CA LEU A 64 -15.22 15.91 -8.22
C LEU A 64 -14.27 16.48 -9.28
N ASP A 65 -14.43 17.77 -9.59
CA ASP A 65 -13.56 18.44 -10.55
C ASP A 65 -12.17 18.63 -9.93
N LEU A 66 -11.15 18.19 -10.64
CA LEU A 66 -9.75 18.40 -10.28
C LEU A 66 -9.25 19.71 -10.88
N PHE A 67 -8.25 20.30 -10.25
CA PHE A 67 -7.61 21.48 -10.84
C PHE A 67 -6.96 21.13 -12.18
N THR A 68 -7.41 21.80 -13.23
CA THR A 68 -6.86 21.63 -14.59
C THR A 68 -5.47 22.22 -14.76
N ASN A 69 -5.03 23.07 -13.83
CA ASN A 69 -3.77 23.80 -13.87
C ASN A 69 -2.79 23.43 -12.74
N SER A 70 -3.16 22.49 -11.88
CA SER A 70 -2.24 21.89 -10.92
C SER A 70 -1.47 20.77 -11.61
N THR A 71 -0.15 20.89 -11.68
CA THR A 71 0.74 19.85 -12.19
C THR A 71 1.38 19.12 -11.02
N ASN A 72 1.44 17.79 -11.08
CA ASN A 72 2.13 16.93 -10.11
C ASN A 72 1.49 16.94 -8.71
N MET A 73 0.16 16.83 -8.62
CA MET A 73 -0.53 16.69 -7.32
C MET A 73 -1.95 16.17 -7.51
N PHE A 74 -2.51 15.58 -6.45
CA PHE A 74 -3.95 15.34 -6.36
C PHE A 74 -4.62 16.51 -5.62
N ALA A 75 -5.36 17.36 -6.33
CA ALA A 75 -6.04 18.49 -5.73
C ALA A 75 -7.43 18.68 -6.34
N VAL A 76 -8.41 18.87 -5.46
CA VAL A 76 -9.82 18.96 -5.83
C VAL A 76 -10.26 20.42 -5.83
N ASP A 77 -10.90 20.89 -6.90
CA ASP A 77 -11.60 22.19 -6.93
C ASP A 77 -12.95 22.08 -6.22
N HIS A 78 -12.88 21.79 -4.92
CA HIS A 78 -14.03 21.67 -4.05
C HIS A 78 -13.76 22.38 -2.74
N ASN A 79 -14.49 23.48 -2.53
CA ASN A 79 -14.30 24.32 -1.38
C ASN A 79 -14.83 23.61 -0.13
N ILE A 80 -13.93 23.11 0.72
CA ILE A 80 -14.28 22.20 1.82
C ILE A 80 -15.22 22.83 2.86
N HIS A 81 -15.29 24.16 2.93
CA HIS A 81 -16.14 24.87 3.89
C HIS A 81 -17.51 25.22 3.31
N LYS A 82 -17.59 25.53 2.01
CA LYS A 82 -18.87 25.87 1.35
C LYS A 82 -19.59 24.65 0.80
N GLN A 83 -18.83 23.68 0.32
CA GLN A 83 -19.32 22.49 -0.38
C GLN A 83 -19.16 21.23 0.49
N GLY A 84 -18.52 21.34 1.65
CA GLY A 84 -18.34 20.25 2.60
C GLY A 84 -17.11 19.40 2.32
N SER A 85 -16.87 18.43 3.21
CA SER A 85 -15.79 17.46 3.08
C SER A 85 -15.89 16.62 1.82
N TRP A 86 -14.75 16.11 1.38
CA TRP A 86 -14.64 15.09 0.35
C TRP A 86 -13.71 13.98 0.84
N PHE A 87 -13.77 12.81 0.22
CA PHE A 87 -12.80 11.76 0.47
C PHE A 87 -12.25 11.21 -0.82
N VAL A 88 -11.21 10.42 -0.65
CA VAL A 88 -10.69 9.57 -1.70
C VAL A 88 -10.38 8.17 -1.16
N ASP A 89 -10.77 7.15 -1.92
CA ASP A 89 -10.55 5.75 -1.59
C ASP A 89 -9.36 5.20 -2.38
N ILE A 90 -8.46 4.49 -1.70
CA ILE A 90 -7.30 3.82 -2.29
C ILE A 90 -7.44 2.33 -1.98
N LEU A 91 -7.57 1.49 -3.01
CA LEU A 91 -7.69 0.05 -2.81
C LEU A 91 -6.29 -0.59 -2.81
N VAL A 92 -6.06 -1.43 -1.81
CA VAL A 92 -4.80 -2.16 -1.61
C VAL A 92 -5.14 -3.64 -1.50
N SER A 93 -4.61 -4.44 -2.43
CA SER A 93 -4.78 -5.91 -2.41
C SER A 93 -3.47 -6.56 -1.96
N ALA A 94 -3.53 -7.26 -0.82
CA ALA A 94 -2.41 -8.06 -0.34
C ALA A 94 -2.36 -9.38 -1.14
N SER A 95 -1.19 -9.77 -1.66
CA SER A 95 -1.10 -11.03 -2.42
C SER A 95 -1.42 -12.24 -1.56
N SER A 96 -2.08 -13.23 -2.16
CA SER A 96 -2.30 -14.54 -1.53
C SER A 96 -1.02 -15.38 -1.38
N LEU A 97 0.13 -14.90 -1.89
CA LEU A 97 1.43 -15.55 -1.74
C LEU A 97 2.13 -15.23 -0.42
N ILE A 98 1.67 -14.19 0.29
CA ILE A 98 2.17 -13.79 1.61
C ILE A 98 1.15 -14.16 2.70
N ALA A 99 1.61 -14.26 3.94
CA ALA A 99 0.75 -14.46 5.10
C ALA A 99 0.00 -13.17 5.44
N GLY A 100 0.66 -12.04 5.26
CA GLY A 100 0.09 -10.71 5.47
C GLY A 100 1.16 -9.63 5.54
N ILE A 101 0.75 -8.42 5.88
CA ILE A 101 1.59 -7.22 5.93
C ILE A 101 1.37 -6.53 7.27
N ASP A 102 2.43 -6.36 8.06
CA ASP A 102 2.42 -5.44 9.19
C ASP A 102 2.65 -4.02 8.65
N LEU A 103 1.71 -3.10 8.88
CA LEU A 103 1.85 -1.71 8.45
C LEU A 103 2.66 -0.89 9.46
N ASP A 104 3.41 0.09 8.95
CA ASP A 104 4.24 0.98 9.75
C ASP A 104 3.65 2.40 9.75
N VAL A 105 3.75 3.11 8.63
CA VAL A 105 3.29 4.51 8.51
C VAL A 105 2.72 4.81 7.13
N LEU A 106 1.68 5.65 7.10
CA LEU A 106 1.24 6.35 5.90
C LEU A 106 1.58 7.84 6.04
N SER A 107 2.38 8.38 5.12
CA SER A 107 2.72 9.80 5.06
C SER A 107 2.30 10.45 3.75
N LEU A 108 2.02 11.74 3.77
CA LEU A 108 1.73 12.55 2.58
C LEU A 108 1.99 14.03 2.85
N ASP A 109 2.14 14.83 1.79
CA ASP A 109 2.21 16.28 1.86
C ASP A 109 0.81 16.88 1.66
N ALA A 110 0.18 17.33 2.75
CA ALA A 110 -1.15 17.94 2.72
C ALA A 110 -1.03 19.43 2.36
N SER A 111 -1.87 19.92 1.45
CA SER A 111 -1.79 21.30 0.95
C SER A 111 -3.15 21.98 0.79
N ILE A 112 -3.17 23.31 0.94
CA ILE A 112 -4.35 24.16 0.68
C ILE A 112 -4.18 25.04 -0.56
N TYR A 113 -5.23 25.10 -1.37
CA TYR A 113 -5.27 25.80 -2.65
C TYR A 113 -6.42 26.81 -2.68
N ASN A 114 -6.20 27.89 -3.42
CA ASN A 114 -7.28 28.80 -3.79
C ASN A 114 -8.10 28.22 -4.96
N LYS A 115 -9.17 28.91 -5.37
CA LYS A 115 -10.05 28.51 -6.49
C LYS A 115 -9.38 28.42 -7.88
N ASN A 116 -8.13 28.86 -8.00
CA ASN A 116 -7.37 28.78 -9.23
C ASN A 116 -6.28 27.70 -9.13
N GLY A 117 -6.34 26.77 -8.17
CA GLY A 117 -5.35 25.70 -8.03
C GLY A 117 -3.96 26.19 -7.62
N VAL A 118 -3.85 27.40 -7.06
CA VAL A 118 -2.57 27.94 -6.57
C VAL A 118 -2.54 27.84 -5.05
N LEU A 119 -1.38 27.44 -4.51
CA LEU A 119 -1.12 27.36 -3.08
C LEU A 119 -1.55 28.65 -2.38
N GLN A 120 -2.37 28.51 -1.33
CA GLN A 120 -3.01 29.65 -0.70
C GLN A 120 -2.15 30.23 0.43
N PRO A 121 -1.68 31.49 0.34
CA PRO A 121 -0.80 32.08 1.37
C PRO A 121 -1.52 32.40 2.68
N ALA A 122 -2.84 32.28 2.72
CA ALA A 122 -3.65 32.53 3.90
C ALA A 122 -4.04 31.20 4.54
N GLN A 123 -3.57 30.98 5.77
CA GLN A 123 -3.93 29.80 6.57
C GLN A 123 -5.45 29.68 6.71
N ARG A 124 -5.96 28.48 6.45
CA ARG A 124 -7.30 28.06 6.86
C ARG A 124 -7.22 26.70 7.51
N ASP A 125 -8.27 26.41 8.26
CA ASP A 125 -8.46 25.11 8.88
C ASP A 125 -8.42 23.98 7.83
N LEU A 126 -7.60 22.97 8.09
CA LEU A 126 -7.46 21.78 7.26
C LEU A 126 -7.19 20.58 8.16
N SER A 127 -7.94 19.51 7.95
CA SER A 127 -7.75 18.22 8.61
C SER A 127 -7.85 17.10 7.59
N PHE A 128 -6.99 16.09 7.76
CA PHE A 128 -7.05 14.83 7.03
C PHE A 128 -7.37 13.72 8.03
N SER A 129 -8.35 12.89 7.71
CA SER A 129 -8.61 11.66 8.46
C SER A 129 -8.38 10.44 7.58
N LEU A 130 -7.68 9.45 8.12
CA LEU A 130 -7.51 8.16 7.49
C LEU A 130 -8.47 7.16 8.13
N GLU A 131 -9.18 6.42 7.31
CA GLU A 131 -9.96 5.26 7.72
C GLU A 131 -9.52 4.05 6.90
N LEU A 132 -9.18 2.94 7.55
CA LEU A 132 -8.87 1.67 6.90
C LEU A 132 -10.07 0.74 7.01
N LEU A 133 -10.55 0.27 5.87
CA LEU A 133 -11.73 -0.56 5.76
C LEU A 133 -11.37 -1.98 5.27
N ASP A 134 -11.88 -2.98 5.99
CA ASP A 134 -12.01 -4.35 5.53
C ASP A 134 -13.49 -4.58 5.15
N GLY A 135 -13.75 -4.54 3.84
CA GLY A 135 -15.11 -4.48 3.30
C GLY A 135 -15.89 -3.25 3.79
N LEU A 136 -16.83 -3.46 4.71
CA LEU A 136 -17.65 -2.40 5.32
C LEU A 136 -17.23 -2.04 6.74
N SER A 137 -16.24 -2.74 7.30
CA SER A 137 -15.82 -2.58 8.70
C SER A 137 -14.59 -1.69 8.77
N SER A 138 -14.64 -0.68 9.63
CA SER A 138 -13.48 0.15 9.97
C SER A 138 -12.58 -0.58 10.96
N ILE A 139 -11.33 -0.84 10.55
CA ILE A 139 -10.32 -1.51 11.39
C ILE A 139 -9.27 -0.54 11.94
N PHE A 140 -9.17 0.65 11.36
CA PHE A 140 -8.35 1.75 11.86
C PHE A 140 -9.00 3.09 11.49
N SER A 141 -8.91 4.06 12.39
CA SER A 141 -9.26 5.44 12.08
C SER A 141 -8.44 6.40 12.91
N ASP A 142 -7.89 7.42 12.25
CA ASP A 142 -7.16 8.52 12.90
C ASP A 142 -7.38 9.83 12.13
N THR A 143 -7.14 10.96 12.80
CA THR A 143 -7.30 12.31 12.22
C THR A 143 -6.15 13.21 12.62
N VAL A 144 -5.51 13.79 11.61
CA VAL A 144 -4.48 14.81 11.76
C VAL A 144 -5.07 16.18 11.44
N ASN A 145 -5.02 17.09 12.42
CA ASN A 145 -5.31 18.49 12.21
C ASN A 145 -4.07 19.16 11.61
N VAL A 146 -4.06 19.33 10.28
CA VAL A 146 -2.91 19.87 9.54
C VAL A 146 -2.71 21.35 9.87
N PHE A 147 -3.76 22.15 9.66
CA PHE A 147 -3.74 23.57 9.96
C PHE A 147 -4.89 23.89 10.88
N ALA A 148 -4.61 24.48 12.05
CA ALA A 148 -5.62 24.80 13.03
C ALA A 148 -6.11 26.25 12.87
N GLY A 149 -7.35 26.42 12.41
CA GLY A 149 -8.03 27.72 12.34
C GLY A 149 -7.54 28.68 11.25
N ASP A 150 -8.24 29.82 11.17
CA ASP A 150 -8.07 30.82 10.10
C ASP A 150 -7.21 32.00 10.55
N ASN A 151 -5.89 31.83 10.59
CA ASN A 151 -5.05 32.78 11.33
C ASN A 151 -4.35 33.84 10.46
N ASN A 152 -4.42 33.78 9.13
CA ASN A 152 -3.75 34.74 8.22
C ASN A 152 -2.30 35.08 8.63
N ASP A 153 -1.59 34.11 9.22
CA ASP A 153 -0.30 34.36 9.83
C ASP A 153 0.75 34.70 8.75
N PRO A 154 1.55 35.77 8.92
CA PRO A 154 2.60 36.11 7.97
C PRO A 154 3.69 35.03 7.97
N GLY A 155 3.99 34.49 6.79
CA GLY A 155 4.97 33.40 6.62
C GLY A 155 4.37 31.99 6.69
N PHE A 156 3.04 31.87 6.66
CA PHE A 156 2.35 30.59 6.55
C PHE A 156 2.80 29.79 5.31
N THR A 157 3.10 28.51 5.53
CA THR A 157 3.41 27.56 4.46
C THR A 157 2.16 26.73 4.16
N PRO A 158 1.60 26.79 2.94
CA PRO A 158 0.36 26.11 2.57
C PRO A 158 0.48 24.61 2.33
N THR A 159 1.58 24.01 2.77
CA THR A 159 1.91 22.60 2.61
C THR A 159 2.60 22.10 3.86
N GLU A 160 2.16 20.98 4.39
CA GLU A 160 2.73 20.32 5.56
C GLU A 160 2.70 18.80 5.38
N THR A 161 3.82 18.16 5.68
CA THR A 161 3.90 16.69 5.70
C THR A 161 3.18 16.17 6.93
N ILE A 162 2.27 15.23 6.75
CA ILE A 162 1.55 14.56 7.82
C ILE A 162 1.79 13.06 7.77
N GLU A 163 1.64 12.42 8.93
CA GLU A 163 1.84 10.99 9.10
C GLU A 163 0.70 10.39 9.93
N PHE A 164 0.26 9.19 9.53
CA PHE A 164 -0.62 8.33 10.30
C PHE A 164 0.19 7.13 10.79
N ASP A 165 0.26 6.94 12.10
CA ASP A 165 0.90 5.78 12.71
C ASP A 165 -0.01 4.56 12.56
N LEU A 166 0.45 3.59 11.76
CA LEU A 166 -0.25 2.34 11.48
C LEU A 166 0.35 1.16 12.24
N SER A 167 1.25 1.42 13.19
CA SER A 167 1.90 0.40 14.00
C SER A 167 0.87 -0.52 14.67
N GLY A 168 0.97 -1.81 14.40
CA GLY A 168 0.08 -2.83 14.94
C GLY A 168 -1.16 -3.10 14.10
N ILE A 169 -1.30 -2.47 12.93
CA ILE A 169 -2.28 -2.84 11.92
C ILE A 169 -1.70 -3.94 11.03
N PHE A 170 -2.46 -5.02 10.87
CA PHE A 170 -2.08 -6.17 10.06
C PHE A 170 -3.08 -6.37 8.93
N LEU A 171 -2.58 -6.54 7.70
CA LEU A 171 -3.36 -6.90 6.52
C LEU A 171 -3.16 -8.39 6.21
N ASP A 172 -4.23 -9.16 6.17
CA ASP A 172 -4.20 -10.58 5.80
C ASP A 172 -3.86 -10.75 4.31
N GLY A 173 -3.00 -11.74 4.02
CA GLY A 173 -2.62 -12.05 2.64
C GLY A 173 -3.77 -12.66 1.85
N GLY A 174 -4.02 -12.12 0.65
CA GLY A 174 -5.11 -12.55 -0.23
C GLY A 174 -6.39 -11.72 -0.12
N ASP A 175 -6.42 -10.76 0.82
CA ASP A 175 -7.56 -9.88 1.05
C ASP A 175 -7.37 -8.49 0.45
N ASP A 176 -8.50 -7.77 0.33
CA ASP A 176 -8.59 -6.43 -0.23
C ASP A 176 -8.98 -5.43 0.86
N TYR A 177 -8.28 -4.29 0.90
CA TYR A 177 -8.48 -3.23 1.88
C TYR A 177 -8.71 -1.89 1.19
N THR A 178 -9.49 -1.00 1.81
CA THR A 178 -9.70 0.36 1.33
C THR A 178 -9.15 1.36 2.34
N PHE A 179 -8.18 2.17 1.91
CA PHE A 179 -7.67 3.33 2.64
C PHE A 179 -8.47 4.55 2.19
N ARG A 180 -9.35 5.05 3.06
CA ARG A 180 -10.14 6.24 2.82
C ARG A 180 -9.48 7.45 3.47
N LEU A 181 -8.99 8.37 2.65
CA LEU A 181 -8.51 9.68 3.10
C LEU A 181 -9.64 10.69 2.96
N THR A 182 -10.14 11.21 4.08
CA THR A 182 -11.17 12.26 4.09
C THR A 182 -10.54 13.60 4.44
N VAL A 183 -10.90 14.62 3.67
CA VAL A 183 -10.43 15.99 3.88
C VAL A 183 -11.56 16.86 4.39
N SER A 184 -11.28 17.64 5.43
CA SER A 184 -12.26 18.47 6.12
C SER A 184 -11.64 19.77 6.64
N GLY A 185 -12.48 20.73 6.96
CA GLY A 185 -12.06 22.01 7.52
C GLY A 185 -13.26 22.88 7.91
N THR A 186 -13.05 23.82 8.82
CA THR A 186 -14.07 24.74 9.36
C THR A 186 -13.68 26.20 9.11
N GLY A 187 -14.66 27.09 8.87
CA GLY A 187 -14.38 28.52 8.64
C GLY A 187 -14.19 28.96 7.19
N GLY A 188 -13.09 29.67 6.90
CA GLY A 188 -12.86 30.57 5.78
C GLY A 188 -12.43 29.94 4.46
N GLY A 189 -13.08 28.88 4.00
CA GLY A 189 -13.15 28.46 2.58
C GLY A 189 -11.86 28.25 1.78
N ASN A 190 -11.32 27.02 1.71
CA ASN A 190 -10.26 26.59 0.79
C ASN A 190 -10.60 25.33 -0.03
N ASN A 191 -9.80 25.12 -1.08
CA ASN A 191 -9.66 23.83 -1.73
C ASN A 191 -8.46 23.09 -1.12
N ALA A 192 -8.41 21.78 -1.24
CA ALA A 192 -7.37 20.97 -0.63
C ALA A 192 -6.87 19.89 -1.58
N GLY A 193 -5.68 19.40 -1.29
CA GLY A 193 -5.04 18.33 -2.04
C GLY A 193 -3.86 17.76 -1.28
N PHE A 194 -3.25 16.75 -1.88
CA PHE A 194 -2.05 16.11 -1.34
C PHE A 194 -1.12 15.64 -2.45
N ASP A 195 0.13 15.41 -2.06
CA ASP A 195 1.20 14.87 -2.91
C ASP A 195 2.14 13.97 -2.07
N ASN A 196 3.13 13.34 -2.70
CA ASN A 196 4.18 12.54 -2.06
C ASN A 196 3.64 11.48 -1.09
N LEU A 197 2.57 10.79 -1.50
CA LEU A 197 1.95 9.79 -0.66
C LEU A 197 2.85 8.54 -0.58
N LEU A 198 3.08 8.06 0.63
CA LEU A 198 3.96 6.94 0.95
C LEU A 198 3.28 6.07 2.02
N LEU A 199 3.13 4.78 1.75
CA LEU A 199 2.73 3.76 2.72
C LEU A 199 3.90 2.79 2.89
N THR A 200 4.23 2.48 4.13
CA THR A 200 5.29 1.52 4.45
C THR A 200 4.79 0.42 5.37
N GLY A 201 5.43 -0.73 5.29
CA GLY A 201 5.16 -1.89 6.12
C GLY A 201 6.17 -3.00 5.87
N THR A 202 5.91 -4.17 6.45
CA THR A 202 6.71 -5.38 6.30
C THR A 202 5.81 -6.55 5.94
N SER A 203 6.07 -7.15 4.78
CA SER A 203 5.39 -8.39 4.36
C SER A 203 5.95 -9.60 5.10
N ASN A 204 5.07 -10.53 5.45
CA ASN A 204 5.40 -11.79 6.09
C ASN A 204 5.10 -12.94 5.13
N SER A 205 6.08 -13.80 4.87
CA SER A 205 5.90 -14.98 4.00
C SER A 205 5.07 -16.06 4.70
N LEU A 206 4.17 -16.72 3.95
CA LEU A 206 3.60 -18.00 4.40
C LEU A 206 4.75 -18.99 4.61
N THR A 207 4.81 -19.62 5.79
CA THR A 207 5.72 -20.76 5.98
C THR A 207 5.47 -21.75 4.85
N PRO A 208 6.49 -22.18 4.09
CA PRO A 208 6.27 -23.13 3.01
C PRO A 208 5.59 -24.35 3.64
N LEU A 209 4.40 -24.70 3.13
CA LEU A 209 3.75 -25.96 3.49
C LEU A 209 4.82 -27.04 3.32
N SER A 210 5.27 -27.61 4.43
CA SER A 210 6.17 -28.76 4.38
C SER A 210 5.35 -29.88 3.76
N VAL A 211 5.36 -30.00 2.44
CA VAL A 211 4.90 -31.21 1.78
C VAL A 211 5.84 -32.27 2.34
N SER A 212 5.31 -33.12 3.21
CA SER A 212 6.04 -34.24 3.76
C SER A 212 6.57 -35.01 2.56
N ALA A 213 7.88 -34.88 2.29
CA ALA A 213 8.50 -35.62 1.22
C ALA A 213 8.12 -37.08 1.42
N PRO A 214 7.70 -37.83 0.37
CA PRO A 214 7.31 -39.23 0.52
C PRO A 214 8.36 -39.91 1.39
N GLY A 215 7.95 -40.32 2.59
CA GLY A 215 8.87 -40.50 3.71
C GLY A 215 10.09 -41.27 3.27
N THR A 216 11.29 -40.82 3.64
CA THR A 216 12.57 -41.42 3.25
C THR A 216 12.60 -42.94 3.39
N LEU A 217 11.79 -43.51 4.29
CA LEU A 217 11.52 -44.94 4.42
C LEU A 217 10.89 -45.57 3.16
N ILE A 218 9.89 -44.94 2.54
CA ILE A 218 9.22 -45.41 1.30
C ILE A 218 10.21 -45.40 0.13
N ILE A 219 11.03 -44.35 0.00
CA ILE A 219 12.06 -44.26 -1.05
C ILE A 219 13.15 -45.30 -0.80
N LEU A 220 13.56 -45.53 0.45
CA LEU A 220 14.50 -46.58 0.85
C LEU A 220 13.94 -47.99 0.54
N ILE A 221 12.68 -48.25 0.88
CA ILE A 221 12.02 -49.54 0.63
C ILE A 221 11.89 -49.80 -0.88
N MET A 222 11.52 -48.79 -1.67
CA MET A 222 11.41 -48.91 -3.13
C MET A 222 12.79 -49.12 -3.79
N SER A 223 13.82 -48.42 -3.34
CA SER A 223 15.19 -48.60 -3.84
C SER A 223 15.78 -49.95 -3.43
N LEU A 224 15.51 -50.45 -2.21
CA LEU A 224 15.92 -51.78 -1.77
C LEU A 224 15.18 -52.88 -2.56
N SER A 225 13.89 -52.68 -2.82
CA SER A 225 13.07 -53.60 -3.64
C SER A 225 13.62 -53.69 -5.06
N MET A 226 13.94 -52.55 -5.70
CA MET A 226 14.56 -52.54 -7.03
C MET A 226 15.94 -53.22 -7.03
N LEU A 227 16.73 -53.09 -5.96
CA LEU A 227 18.03 -53.73 -5.85
C LEU A 227 17.91 -55.26 -5.77
N ILE A 228 16.94 -55.76 -4.99
CA ILE A 228 16.66 -57.20 -4.82
C ILE A 228 16.13 -57.82 -6.12
N PHE A 229 15.32 -57.09 -6.89
CA PHE A 229 14.88 -57.55 -8.21
C PHE A 229 16.00 -57.57 -9.24
N ARG A 230 17.01 -56.70 -9.10
CA ARG A 230 18.15 -56.63 -10.02
C ARG A 230 19.24 -57.67 -9.71
N SER A 231 19.34 -58.13 -8.46
CA SER A 231 20.27 -59.18 -8.04
C SER A 231 19.75 -60.61 -8.25
N ARG A 232 18.52 -60.78 -8.76
CA ARG A 232 17.98 -62.07 -9.22
C ARG A 232 18.04 -62.15 -10.75
N LYS A 233 19.26 -62.19 -11.29
CA LYS A 233 19.60 -62.77 -12.60
C LYS A 233 20.98 -63.39 -12.51
#